data_AF-A0AAV8FUS7-F1
#
_entry.id   AF-A0AAV8FUS7-F1
#
_cell.length_a   1.000
_cell.length_b   1.000
_cell.length_c   1.000
_cell.angle_alpha   90.00
_cell.angle_beta   90.00
_cell.angle_gamma   90.00
#
_symmetry.space_group_name_H-M   'P 1'
#
loop_
_entity.id
_entity.type
_entity.pdbx_description
1 polymer ?
#
loop_
_entity_poly.entity_id
_entity_poly.type
_entity_poly.pdbx_seq_one_letter_code
_entity_poly.pdbx_strand_id
1 'polypeptide(L)'
;MLNHENYGLWAIKMKIIMRSLCVWEAIDGSASIDAEKDHGAMAAISQAVPDDVMMAIAEKEIAKEAWEAIKEMSIGEDRVKKARAQVLKRQFDRIIMDDSDNILDFSRRFTCVVSEIRSLGEELKESTVVEKLFGVVPDRFLPIIGTIEQWGDMTTMSVTEAIGRLRVFEESLKGRRKFEEEEEQLLLTRAQWEALALKEKKDVERKRPYKKFDKSKVKCFNCVEYGHFASECTQFQKEKAYVVEVEDDEPALLMLEASELM
;
A
#
# COMPACT_ATOMS: atom_id res chain seq x y z
N MET A 1 15.96 -28.40 -22.19
CA MET A 1 16.77 -28.37 -20.97
C MET A 1 15.88 -28.39 -19.75
N LEU A 2 16.34 -29.03 -18.69
CA LEU A 2 15.73 -29.02 -17.36
C LEU A 2 15.77 -27.61 -16.77
N ASN A 3 14.71 -27.22 -16.07
CA ASN A 3 14.66 -26.06 -15.20
C ASN A 3 13.85 -26.41 -13.94
N HIS A 4 13.87 -25.50 -12.99
CA HIS A 4 13.23 -25.61 -11.68
C HIS A 4 11.71 -25.83 -11.68
N GLU A 5 11.04 -25.71 -12.83
CA GLU A 5 9.57 -25.74 -12.94
C GLU A 5 9.09 -26.77 -13.96
N ASN A 6 9.99 -27.34 -14.76
CA ASN A 6 9.66 -28.15 -15.92
C ASN A 6 10.01 -29.63 -15.74
N TYR A 7 10.42 -30.07 -14.55
CA TYR A 7 10.86 -31.46 -14.32
C TYR A 7 9.87 -32.48 -14.88
N GLY A 8 8.55 -32.29 -14.69
CA GLY A 8 7.52 -33.17 -15.25
C GLY A 8 7.56 -33.25 -16.78
N LEU A 9 7.64 -32.11 -17.46
CA LEU A 9 7.73 -32.05 -18.93
C LEU A 9 9.08 -32.55 -19.45
N TRP A 10 10.16 -32.24 -18.74
CA TRP A 10 11.51 -32.72 -19.02
C TRP A 10 11.58 -34.23 -18.92
N ALA A 11 11.04 -34.83 -17.85
CA ALA A 11 11.04 -36.27 -17.64
C ALA A 11 10.26 -37.00 -18.73
N ILE A 12 9.13 -36.44 -19.18
CA ILE A 12 8.35 -36.99 -20.32
C ILE A 12 9.18 -36.93 -21.61
N LYS A 13 9.76 -35.77 -21.95
CA LYS A 13 10.59 -35.60 -23.15
C LYS A 13 11.80 -36.54 -23.13
N MET A 14 12.45 -36.65 -21.98
CA MET A 14 13.63 -37.48 -21.82
C MET A 14 13.29 -38.97 -21.95
N LYS A 15 12.16 -39.40 -21.38
CA LYS A 15 11.65 -40.76 -21.57
C LYS A 15 11.38 -41.09 -23.04
N ILE A 16 10.90 -40.14 -23.83
CA ILE A 16 10.70 -40.33 -25.29
C ILE A 16 12.04 -40.47 -26.00
N ILE A 17 13.00 -39.59 -25.70
CA ILE A 17 14.34 -39.60 -26.30
C ILE A 17 15.07 -40.91 -25.98
N MET A 18 15.13 -41.30 -24.71
CA MET A 18 15.83 -42.50 -24.28
C MET A 18 15.18 -43.81 -24.78
N ARG A 19 13.86 -43.81 -25.01
CA ARG A 19 13.18 -44.92 -25.69
C ARG A 19 13.58 -45.02 -27.16
N SER A 20 13.70 -43.89 -27.86
CA SER A 20 14.16 -43.87 -29.26
C SER A 20 15.62 -44.32 -29.42
N LEU A 21 16.44 -44.12 -28.38
CA LEU A 21 17.83 -44.54 -28.32
C LEU A 21 18.01 -45.96 -27.75
N CYS A 22 16.93 -46.66 -27.37
CA CYS A 22 16.97 -47.98 -26.72
C CYS A 22 17.79 -48.02 -25.41
N VAL A 23 17.98 -46.88 -24.74
CA VAL A 23 18.77 -46.76 -23.49
C VAL A 23 17.91 -46.68 -22.23
N TRP A 24 16.58 -46.55 -22.36
CA TRP A 24 15.65 -46.43 -21.21
C TRP A 24 15.71 -47.64 -20.26
N GLU A 25 16.09 -48.81 -20.75
CA GLU A 25 16.22 -50.04 -19.95
C GLU A 25 17.23 -49.91 -18.81
N ALA A 26 18.27 -49.06 -18.98
CA ALA A 26 19.26 -48.78 -17.95
C ALA A 26 18.66 -48.03 -16.74
N ILE A 27 17.56 -47.28 -16.94
CA ILE A 27 16.89 -46.47 -15.91
C ILE A 27 15.72 -47.24 -15.26
N ASP A 28 14.94 -47.99 -16.06
CA ASP A 28 13.79 -48.76 -15.57
C ASP A 28 14.20 -49.99 -14.75
N GLY A 29 15.45 -50.44 -14.86
CA GLY A 29 15.99 -51.60 -14.14
C GLY A 29 15.43 -52.94 -14.63
N SER A 30 14.88 -52.98 -15.85
CA SER A 30 14.27 -54.17 -16.46
C SER A 30 15.28 -55.14 -17.11
N ALA A 31 16.55 -54.74 -17.25
CA ALA A 31 17.61 -55.56 -17.85
C ALA A 31 18.94 -55.43 -17.07
N SER A 32 19.86 -56.39 -17.27
CA SER A 32 21.23 -56.31 -16.73
C SER A 32 21.91 -55.03 -17.17
N ILE A 33 22.76 -54.45 -16.30
CA ILE A 33 23.51 -53.21 -16.58
C ILE A 33 24.42 -53.45 -17.79
N ASP A 34 23.94 -53.07 -18.97
CA ASP A 34 24.73 -52.98 -20.18
C ASP A 34 25.45 -51.63 -20.16
N ALA A 35 26.77 -51.66 -20.00
CA ALA A 35 27.59 -50.46 -19.89
C ALA A 35 27.38 -49.54 -21.10
N GLU A 36 27.13 -50.08 -22.30
CA GLU A 36 26.92 -49.26 -23.49
C GLU A 36 25.60 -48.46 -23.41
N LYS A 37 24.54 -49.10 -22.89
CA LYS A 37 23.24 -48.44 -22.66
C LYS A 37 23.30 -47.42 -21.53
N ASP A 38 24.06 -47.70 -20.47
CA ASP A 38 24.22 -46.78 -19.34
C ASP A 38 24.97 -45.50 -19.75
N HIS A 39 26.12 -45.64 -20.46
CA HIS A 39 26.83 -44.48 -21.00
C HIS A 39 25.96 -43.67 -21.97
N GLY A 40 25.16 -44.34 -22.81
CA GLY A 40 24.23 -43.68 -23.72
C GLY A 40 23.11 -42.92 -22.99
N ALA A 41 22.57 -43.49 -21.91
CA ALA A 41 21.60 -42.81 -21.05
C ALA A 41 22.23 -41.61 -20.33
N MET A 42 23.44 -41.76 -19.79
CA MET A 42 24.16 -40.68 -19.11
C MET A 42 24.49 -39.52 -20.07
N ALA A 43 24.90 -39.83 -21.30
CA ALA A 43 25.13 -38.83 -22.34
C ALA A 43 23.85 -38.09 -22.77
N ALA A 44 22.69 -38.75 -22.72
CA ALA A 44 21.40 -38.11 -22.97
C ALA A 44 20.99 -37.19 -21.81
N ILE A 45 21.24 -37.61 -20.56
CA ILE A 45 21.00 -36.78 -19.37
C ILE A 45 21.87 -35.53 -19.41
N SER A 46 23.19 -35.69 -19.62
CA SER A 46 24.15 -34.56 -19.61
C SER A 46 23.82 -33.47 -20.62
N GLN A 47 23.30 -33.83 -21.80
CA GLN A 47 22.91 -32.86 -22.83
C GLN A 47 21.62 -32.08 -22.50
N ALA A 48 20.82 -32.58 -21.56
CA ALA A 48 19.51 -32.01 -21.27
C ALA A 48 19.40 -31.38 -19.88
N VAL A 49 20.46 -31.46 -19.07
CA VAL A 49 20.57 -30.79 -17.78
C VAL A 49 21.47 -29.55 -17.89
N PRO A 50 21.17 -28.48 -17.13
CA PRO A 50 22.08 -27.33 -17.01
C PRO A 50 23.32 -27.67 -16.16
N ASP A 51 24.36 -26.85 -16.28
CA ASP A 51 25.69 -27.09 -15.69
C ASP A 51 25.67 -27.27 -14.15
N ASP A 52 24.78 -26.56 -13.46
CA ASP A 52 24.57 -26.66 -12.01
C ASP A 52 24.05 -28.04 -11.60
N VAL A 53 23.09 -28.58 -12.35
CA VAL A 53 22.59 -29.95 -12.14
C VAL A 53 23.62 -30.97 -12.57
N MET A 54 24.41 -30.68 -13.62
CA MET A 54 25.49 -31.56 -14.08
C MET A 54 26.56 -31.75 -13.01
N MET A 55 26.97 -30.66 -12.33
CA MET A 55 27.93 -30.73 -11.22
C MET A 55 27.41 -31.60 -10.06
N ALA A 56 26.10 -31.57 -9.80
CA ALA A 56 25.49 -32.37 -8.73
C ALA A 56 25.42 -33.87 -9.04
N ILE A 57 25.35 -34.27 -10.31
CA ILE A 57 25.29 -35.69 -10.72
C ILE A 57 26.63 -36.23 -11.24
N ALA A 58 27.69 -35.42 -11.26
CA ALA A 58 29.01 -35.82 -11.78
C ALA A 58 29.67 -36.96 -10.97
N GLU A 59 29.33 -37.10 -9.69
CA GLU A 59 29.82 -38.19 -8.82
C GLU A 59 29.06 -39.52 -9.03
N LYS A 60 28.01 -39.54 -9.86
CA LYS A 60 27.21 -40.74 -10.10
C LYS A 60 27.77 -41.53 -11.28
N GLU A 61 28.10 -42.80 -11.04
CA GLU A 61 28.67 -43.69 -12.06
C GLU A 61 27.60 -44.34 -12.95
N ILE A 62 26.33 -44.37 -12.50
CA ILE A 62 25.22 -45.04 -13.17
C ILE A 62 24.15 -44.04 -13.58
N ALA A 63 23.64 -44.12 -14.81
CA ALA A 63 22.61 -43.22 -15.32
C ALA A 63 21.31 -43.26 -14.49
N LYS A 64 20.98 -44.43 -13.92
CA LYS A 64 19.85 -44.58 -13.00
C LYS A 64 20.04 -43.77 -11.71
N GLU A 65 21.23 -43.79 -11.12
CA GLU A 65 21.51 -43.01 -9.90
C GLU A 65 21.48 -41.51 -10.20
N ALA A 66 22.03 -41.09 -11.34
CA ALA A 66 21.93 -39.71 -11.81
C ALA A 66 20.46 -39.28 -12.01
N TRP A 67 19.63 -40.15 -12.63
CA TRP A 67 18.20 -39.90 -12.81
C TRP A 67 17.45 -39.78 -11.49
N GLU A 68 17.72 -40.66 -10.53
CA GLU A 68 17.12 -40.62 -9.19
C GLU A 68 17.57 -39.36 -8.41
N ALA A 69 18.84 -38.95 -8.52
CA ALA A 69 19.34 -37.72 -7.92
C ALA A 69 18.64 -36.47 -8.49
N ILE A 70 18.47 -36.36 -9.81
CA ILE A 70 17.73 -35.24 -10.45
C ILE A 70 16.27 -35.23 -9.98
N LYS A 71 15.66 -36.42 -9.89
CA LYS A 71 14.29 -36.55 -9.39
C LYS A 71 14.18 -36.12 -7.93
N GLU A 72 15.12 -36.50 -7.08
CA GLU A 72 15.12 -36.13 -5.67
C GLU A 72 15.34 -34.63 -5.46
N MET A 73 16.30 -34.04 -6.21
CA MET A 73 16.55 -32.60 -6.18
C MET A 73 15.32 -31.79 -6.61
N SER A 74 14.67 -32.18 -7.70
CA SER A 74 13.47 -31.48 -8.21
C SER A 74 12.27 -31.62 -7.26
N ILE A 75 12.04 -32.82 -6.70
CA ILE A 75 10.99 -33.02 -5.68
C ILE A 75 11.31 -32.23 -4.40
N GLY A 76 12.58 -32.16 -4.00
CA GLY A 76 13.04 -31.34 -2.88
C GLY A 76 12.74 -29.86 -3.09
N GLU A 77 13.07 -29.35 -4.27
CA GLU A 77 12.80 -27.96 -4.66
C GLU A 77 11.29 -27.67 -4.69
N ASP A 78 10.47 -28.56 -5.26
CA ASP A 78 9.01 -28.44 -5.28
C ASP A 78 8.41 -28.43 -3.86
N ARG A 79 8.93 -29.28 -2.96
CA ARG A 79 8.49 -29.30 -1.55
C ARG A 79 8.84 -27.99 -0.85
N VAL A 80 10.03 -27.45 -1.10
CA VAL A 80 10.47 -26.16 -0.51
C VAL A 80 9.60 -25.01 -1.05
N LYS A 81 9.36 -24.95 -2.37
CA LYS A 81 8.47 -23.96 -2.99
C LYS A 81 7.06 -24.03 -2.40
N LYS A 82 6.50 -25.24 -2.29
CA LYS A 82 5.17 -25.46 -1.70
C LYS A 82 5.11 -25.06 -0.23
N ALA A 83 6.14 -25.37 0.56
CA ALA A 83 6.21 -24.96 1.96
C ALA A 83 6.29 -23.43 2.10
N ARG A 84 7.11 -22.75 1.28
CA ARG A 84 7.20 -21.29 1.26
C ARG A 84 5.86 -20.65 0.85
N ALA A 85 5.21 -21.20 -0.18
CA ALA A 85 3.89 -20.74 -0.61
C ALA A 85 2.84 -20.88 0.50
N GLN A 86 2.87 -21.98 1.25
CA GLN A 86 1.99 -22.16 2.41
C GLN A 86 2.25 -21.13 3.52
N VAL A 87 3.51 -20.79 3.80
CA VAL A 87 3.84 -19.74 4.77
C VAL A 87 3.30 -18.39 4.31
N LEU A 88 3.49 -18.04 3.03
CA LEU A 88 2.98 -16.79 2.47
C LEU A 88 1.45 -16.75 2.43
N LYS A 89 0.76 -17.84 2.11
CA LYS A 89 -0.71 -17.93 2.21
C LYS A 89 -1.18 -17.66 3.64
N ARG A 90 -0.52 -18.23 4.65
CA ARG A 90 -0.82 -17.90 6.06
C ARG A 90 -0.54 -16.44 6.42
N GLN A 91 0.44 -15.80 5.78
CA GLN A 91 0.67 -14.36 5.97
C GLN A 91 -0.42 -13.54 5.28
N PHE A 92 -0.80 -13.90 4.06
CA PHE A 92 -1.91 -13.30 3.32
C PHE A 92 -3.23 -13.40 4.09
N ASP A 93 -3.51 -14.54 4.72
CA ASP A 93 -4.74 -14.72 5.51
C ASP A 93 -4.75 -13.88 6.79
N ARG A 94 -3.59 -13.67 7.40
CA ARG A 94 -3.42 -12.91 8.65
C ARG A 94 -3.17 -11.42 8.44
N ILE A 95 -3.00 -10.97 7.21
CA ILE A 95 -2.77 -9.56 6.93
C ILE A 95 -4.05 -8.79 7.28
N ILE A 96 -3.93 -7.81 8.16
CA ILE A 96 -5.01 -6.91 8.57
C ILE A 96 -4.39 -5.51 8.56
N MET A 97 -5.12 -4.56 8.01
CA MET A 97 -4.71 -3.17 8.04
C MET A 97 -5.04 -2.57 9.41
N ASP A 98 -4.09 -1.87 10.00
CA ASP A 98 -4.33 -1.16 11.26
C ASP A 98 -5.07 0.18 11.02
N ASP A 99 -5.75 0.70 12.04
CA ASP A 99 -6.37 2.03 11.97
C ASP A 99 -5.34 3.16 11.83
N SER A 100 -4.09 2.96 12.25
CA SER A 100 -3.03 3.94 12.04
C SER A 100 -2.36 3.84 10.66
N ASP A 101 -2.57 2.73 9.94
CA ASP A 101 -1.94 2.50 8.63
C ASP A 101 -2.54 3.40 7.54
N ASN A 102 -1.71 3.79 6.58
CA ASN A 102 -2.11 4.40 5.31
C ASN A 102 -2.36 3.32 4.25
N ILE A 103 -3.39 3.51 3.42
CA ILE A 103 -3.71 2.60 2.29
C ILE A 103 -2.52 2.36 1.36
N LEU A 104 -1.67 3.37 1.11
CA LEU A 104 -0.50 3.21 0.25
C LEU A 104 0.54 2.25 0.84
N ASP A 105 0.83 2.37 2.14
CA ASP A 105 1.83 1.53 2.80
C ASP A 105 1.29 0.11 3.02
N PHE A 106 0.00 0.00 3.34
CA PHE A 106 -0.68 -1.29 3.42
C PHE A 106 -0.73 -2.00 2.06
N SER A 107 -1.16 -1.31 1.00
CA SER A 107 -1.28 -1.91 -0.33
C SER A 107 0.05 -2.40 -0.89
N ARG A 108 1.16 -1.72 -0.60
CA ARG A 108 2.52 -2.20 -0.94
C ARG A 108 2.86 -3.53 -0.27
N ARG A 109 2.62 -3.66 1.04
CA ARG A 109 2.83 -4.93 1.76
C ARG A 109 1.91 -6.04 1.22
N PHE A 110 0.64 -5.72 1.01
CA PHE A 110 -0.36 -6.66 0.50
C PHE A 110 0.00 -7.20 -0.89
N THR A 111 0.28 -6.30 -1.84
CA THR A 111 0.66 -6.66 -3.22
C THR A 111 1.99 -7.40 -3.30
N CYS A 112 2.93 -7.09 -2.40
CA CYS A 112 4.20 -7.83 -2.30
C CYS A 112 3.95 -9.31 -1.94
N VAL A 113 3.11 -9.58 -0.93
CA VAL A 113 2.74 -10.96 -0.55
C VAL A 113 2.05 -11.69 -1.70
N VAL A 114 1.10 -11.03 -2.38
CA VAL A 114 0.38 -11.61 -3.53
C VAL A 114 1.34 -11.93 -4.68
N SER A 115 2.27 -11.03 -4.99
CA SER A 115 3.28 -11.23 -6.02
C SER A 115 4.23 -12.38 -5.69
N GLU A 116 4.65 -12.50 -4.43
CA GLU A 116 5.50 -13.62 -4.00
C GLU A 116 4.77 -14.97 -4.12
N ILE A 117 3.48 -15.05 -3.75
CA ILE A 117 2.70 -16.28 -3.92
C ILE A 117 2.58 -16.65 -5.40
N ARG A 118 2.27 -15.68 -6.27
CA ARG A 118 2.19 -15.89 -7.73
C ARG A 118 3.53 -16.35 -8.31
N SER A 119 4.66 -15.80 -7.82
CA SER A 119 6.00 -16.20 -8.26
C SER A 119 6.39 -17.63 -7.90
N LEU A 120 5.71 -18.25 -6.94
CA LEU A 120 5.93 -19.65 -6.55
C LEU A 120 5.05 -20.64 -7.33
N GLY A 121 4.32 -20.18 -8.35
CA GLY A 121 3.48 -21.00 -9.21
C GLY A 121 2.07 -21.26 -8.68
N GLU A 122 1.64 -20.55 -7.64
CA GLU A 122 0.28 -20.65 -7.10
C GLU A 122 -0.65 -19.64 -7.77
N GLU A 123 -1.74 -20.13 -8.33
CA GLU A 123 -2.72 -19.29 -9.00
C GLU A 123 -3.63 -18.60 -7.98
N LEU A 124 -3.43 -17.28 -7.81
CA LEU A 124 -4.33 -16.42 -7.04
C LEU A 124 -5.17 -15.57 -8.01
N LYS A 125 -6.45 -15.92 -8.11
CA LYS A 125 -7.43 -15.18 -8.90
C LYS A 125 -7.54 -13.74 -8.42
N GLU A 126 -7.64 -12.81 -9.37
CA GLU A 126 -7.77 -11.38 -9.12
C GLU A 126 -8.94 -11.08 -8.15
N SER A 127 -10.10 -11.71 -8.39
CA SER A 127 -11.31 -11.54 -7.57
C SER A 127 -11.08 -11.91 -6.10
N THR A 128 -10.42 -13.03 -5.82
CA THR A 128 -10.12 -13.48 -4.45
C THR A 128 -9.18 -12.50 -3.75
N VAL A 129 -8.26 -11.88 -4.49
CA VAL A 129 -7.35 -10.87 -3.94
C VAL A 129 -8.10 -9.57 -3.63
N VAL A 130 -9.04 -9.14 -4.48
CA VAL A 130 -9.87 -7.96 -4.25
C VAL A 130 -10.82 -8.16 -3.06
N GLU A 131 -11.51 -9.29 -3.00
CA GLU A 131 -12.36 -9.66 -1.85
C GLU A 131 -11.56 -9.67 -0.55
N LYS A 132 -10.36 -10.28 -0.58
CA LYS A 132 -9.48 -10.25 0.59
C LYS A 132 -9.08 -8.83 0.95
N LEU A 133 -8.72 -7.99 -0.02
CA LEU A 133 -8.33 -6.61 0.21
C LEU A 133 -9.44 -5.83 0.92
N PHE A 134 -10.69 -5.94 0.49
CA PHE A 134 -11.79 -5.23 1.15
C PHE A 134 -12.11 -5.80 2.54
N GLY A 135 -12.00 -7.11 2.74
CA GLY A 135 -12.27 -7.74 4.03
C GLY A 135 -11.23 -7.48 5.13
N VAL A 136 -10.06 -6.95 4.80
CA VAL A 136 -8.96 -6.69 5.76
C VAL A 136 -8.75 -5.21 6.08
N VAL A 137 -9.51 -4.34 5.41
CA VAL A 137 -9.43 -2.88 5.56
C VAL A 137 -10.35 -2.45 6.72
N PRO A 138 -9.99 -1.40 7.51
CA PRO A 138 -10.74 -1.06 8.72
C PRO A 138 -12.14 -0.48 8.42
N ASP A 139 -13.01 -0.50 9.44
CA ASP A 139 -14.43 -0.14 9.34
C ASP A 139 -14.70 1.25 8.76
N ARG A 140 -13.75 2.18 8.92
CA ARG A 140 -13.83 3.52 8.32
C ARG A 140 -14.01 3.51 6.80
N PHE A 141 -13.64 2.43 6.11
CA PHE A 141 -13.81 2.25 4.67
C PHE A 141 -15.09 1.51 4.28
N LEU A 142 -15.90 1.03 5.24
CA LEU A 142 -17.17 0.35 4.95
C LEU A 142 -18.11 1.15 4.03
N PRO A 143 -18.20 2.50 4.10
CA PRO A 143 -19.08 3.25 3.19
C PRO A 143 -18.69 3.09 1.71
N ILE A 144 -17.38 3.12 1.40
CA ILE A 144 -16.92 2.92 0.02
C ILE A 144 -17.01 1.46 -0.39
N ILE A 145 -16.70 0.52 0.52
CA ILE A 145 -16.81 -0.91 0.26
C ILE A 145 -18.27 -1.28 -0.04
N GLY A 146 -19.23 -0.86 0.79
CA GLY A 146 -20.65 -1.13 0.56
C GLY A 146 -21.16 -0.51 -0.75
N THR A 147 -20.65 0.67 -1.13
CA THR A 147 -20.97 1.27 -2.44
C THR A 147 -20.42 0.42 -3.59
N ILE A 148 -19.20 -0.11 -3.45
CA ILE A 148 -18.58 -0.97 -4.45
C ILE A 148 -19.29 -2.33 -4.51
N GLU A 149 -19.69 -2.90 -3.39
CA GLU A 149 -20.42 -4.17 -3.34
C GLU A 149 -21.82 -4.06 -3.95
N GLN A 150 -22.50 -2.93 -3.73
CA GLN A 150 -23.86 -2.73 -4.20
C GLN A 150 -23.93 -2.31 -5.68
N TRP A 151 -22.94 -1.55 -6.16
CA TRP A 151 -22.99 -0.91 -7.49
C TRP A 151 -21.80 -1.28 -8.40
N GLY A 152 -20.79 -1.95 -7.89
CA GLY A 152 -19.60 -2.37 -8.62
C GLY A 152 -19.57 -3.88 -8.86
N ASP A 153 -18.84 -4.29 -9.89
CA ASP A 153 -18.57 -5.70 -10.15
C ASP A 153 -17.23 -6.11 -9.52
N MET A 154 -17.33 -6.80 -8.39
CA MET A 154 -16.18 -7.34 -7.64
C MET A 154 -15.44 -8.43 -8.41
N THR A 155 -16.07 -9.05 -9.41
CA THR A 155 -15.49 -10.15 -10.17
C THR A 155 -14.58 -9.70 -11.31
N THR A 156 -14.80 -8.48 -11.81
CA THR A 156 -14.03 -7.89 -12.92
C THR A 156 -13.07 -6.79 -12.48
N MET A 157 -13.18 -6.31 -11.24
CA MET A 157 -12.29 -5.29 -10.69
C MET A 157 -10.86 -5.80 -10.53
N SER A 158 -9.89 -4.97 -10.95
CA SER A 158 -8.47 -5.24 -10.70
C SER A 158 -8.04 -4.79 -9.31
N VAL A 159 -6.98 -5.41 -8.77
CA VAL A 159 -6.46 -5.04 -7.43
C VAL A 159 -6.00 -3.58 -7.39
N THR A 160 -5.43 -3.08 -8.48
CA THR A 160 -4.98 -1.68 -8.60
C THR A 160 -6.14 -0.70 -8.59
N GLU A 161 -7.25 -1.03 -9.23
CA GLU A 161 -8.47 -0.23 -9.21
C GLU A 161 -9.07 -0.19 -7.80
N ALA A 162 -9.16 -1.33 -7.11
CA ALA A 162 -9.63 -1.41 -5.73
C ALA A 162 -8.80 -0.52 -4.79
N ILE A 163 -7.46 -0.61 -4.88
CA ILE A 163 -6.54 0.26 -4.12
C ILE A 163 -6.77 1.73 -4.48
N GLY A 164 -6.95 2.06 -5.76
CA GLY A 164 -7.22 3.41 -6.22
C GLY A 164 -8.50 4.01 -5.62
N ARG A 165 -9.59 3.23 -5.60
CA ARG A 165 -10.87 3.64 -5.01
C ARG A 165 -10.75 3.88 -3.49
N LEU A 166 -10.08 2.98 -2.78
CA LEU A 166 -9.81 3.14 -1.34
C LEU A 166 -8.96 4.38 -1.05
N ARG A 167 -7.96 4.66 -1.89
CA ARG A 167 -7.08 5.82 -1.74
C ARG A 167 -7.83 7.15 -1.92
N VAL A 168 -8.65 7.26 -2.96
CA VAL A 168 -9.48 8.46 -3.20
C VAL A 168 -10.41 8.70 -2.01
N PHE A 169 -10.98 7.63 -1.46
CA PHE A 169 -11.82 7.71 -0.28
C PHE A 169 -11.05 8.14 0.98
N GLU A 170 -9.84 7.62 1.20
CA GLU A 170 -8.97 8.05 2.32
C GLU A 170 -8.64 9.55 2.27
N GLU A 171 -8.35 10.08 1.07
CA GLU A 171 -8.11 11.51 0.87
C GLU A 171 -9.36 12.36 1.18
N SER A 172 -10.55 11.89 0.80
CA SER A 172 -11.83 12.54 1.12
C SER A 172 -12.11 12.58 2.63
N LEU A 173 -11.85 11.48 3.35
CA LEU A 173 -11.99 11.42 4.81
C LEU A 173 -11.07 12.39 5.54
N LYS A 174 -9.85 12.61 5.04
CA LYS A 174 -8.92 13.62 5.60
C LYS A 174 -9.46 15.05 5.44
N GLY A 175 -10.17 15.32 4.34
CA GLY A 175 -10.85 16.59 4.12
C GLY A 175 -11.99 16.84 5.11
N ARG A 176 -12.80 15.82 5.40
CA ARG A 176 -13.92 15.92 6.36
C ARG A 176 -13.48 16.03 7.82
N ARG A 177 -12.49 15.24 8.25
CA ARG A 177 -11.99 15.30 9.63
C ARG A 177 -11.41 16.66 10.02
N LYS A 178 -10.74 17.35 9.08
CA LYS A 178 -10.29 18.73 9.32
C LYS A 178 -11.46 19.69 9.57
N PHE A 179 -12.56 19.51 8.85
CA PHE A 179 -13.75 20.31 9.03
C PHE A 179 -14.47 19.97 10.35
N GLU A 180 -14.57 18.69 10.70
CA GLU A 180 -15.15 18.25 11.98
C GLU A 180 -14.34 18.72 13.19
N GLU A 181 -12.99 18.71 13.14
CA GLU A 181 -12.16 19.25 14.24
C GLU A 181 -12.33 20.78 14.41
N GLU A 182 -12.50 21.53 13.32
CA GLU A 182 -12.80 22.97 13.37
C GLU A 182 -14.25 23.24 13.80
N GLU A 183 -15.22 22.43 13.36
CA GLU A 183 -16.64 22.55 13.69
C GLU A 183 -16.93 22.10 15.12
N GLU A 184 -16.32 21.01 15.61
CA GLU A 184 -16.41 20.57 17.02
C GLU A 184 -15.86 21.64 17.96
N GLN A 185 -14.81 22.37 17.56
CA GLN A 185 -14.34 23.54 18.31
C GLN A 185 -15.40 24.65 18.33
N LEU A 186 -16.07 24.92 17.21
CA LEU A 186 -17.15 25.93 17.13
C LEU A 186 -18.42 25.53 17.91
N LEU A 187 -18.70 24.23 18.04
CA LEU A 187 -19.87 23.68 18.74
C LEU A 187 -19.68 23.52 20.26
N LEU A 188 -18.52 23.92 20.81
CA LEU A 188 -18.28 23.86 22.25
C LEU A 188 -19.26 24.78 23.00
N THR A 189 -19.79 24.26 24.10
CA THR A 189 -20.60 25.05 25.02
C THR A 189 -19.74 26.12 25.71
N ARG A 190 -20.37 27.22 26.14
CA ARG A 190 -19.68 28.31 26.85
C ARG A 190 -18.80 27.84 28.02
N ALA A 191 -19.27 26.84 28.78
CA ALA A 191 -18.50 26.27 29.89
C ALA A 191 -17.25 25.51 29.45
N GLN A 192 -17.30 24.83 28.30
CA GLN A 192 -16.15 24.14 27.72
C GLN A 192 -15.11 25.13 27.17
N TRP A 193 -15.57 26.21 26.54
CA TRP A 193 -14.70 27.33 26.12
C TRP A 193 -13.98 27.97 27.31
N GLU A 194 -14.68 28.25 28.39
CA GLU A 194 -14.10 28.82 29.61
C GLU A 194 -13.08 27.87 30.25
N ALA A 195 -13.31 26.56 30.21
CA ALA A 195 -12.38 25.55 30.72
C ALA A 195 -11.09 25.43 29.88
N LEU A 196 -11.18 25.53 28.55
CA LEU A 196 -10.02 25.58 27.65
C LEU A 196 -9.22 26.86 27.85
N ALA A 197 -9.88 28.01 27.92
CA ALA A 197 -9.23 29.29 28.18
C ALA A 197 -8.51 29.32 29.54
N LEU A 198 -9.05 28.62 30.54
CA LEU A 198 -8.40 28.49 31.86
C LEU A 198 -7.16 27.57 31.81
N LYS A 199 -7.16 26.53 30.97
CA LYS A 199 -5.97 25.69 30.74
C LYS A 199 -4.89 26.45 29.98
N GLU A 200 -5.28 27.21 28.96
CA GLU A 200 -4.36 28.04 28.18
C GLU A 200 -3.68 29.10 29.06
N LYS A 201 -4.42 29.74 29.96
CA LYS A 201 -3.87 30.68 30.97
C LYS A 201 -2.87 30.01 31.92
N LYS A 202 -3.12 28.76 32.35
CA LYS A 202 -2.20 28.00 33.20
C LYS A 202 -0.90 27.60 32.48
N ASP A 203 -0.97 27.34 31.17
CA ASP A 203 0.22 27.02 30.37
C ASP A 203 1.04 28.28 30.02
N VAL A 204 0.40 29.44 29.89
CA VAL A 204 1.07 30.74 29.78
C VAL A 204 1.78 31.12 31.09
N GLU A 205 1.17 30.88 32.26
CA GLU A 205 1.80 31.11 33.57
C GLU A 205 3.02 30.22 33.85
N ARG A 206 3.14 29.07 33.18
CA ARG A 206 4.30 28.17 33.29
C ARG A 206 5.50 28.60 32.44
N LYS A 207 5.35 29.56 31.52
CA LYS A 207 6.48 30.13 30.76
C LYS A 207 7.12 31.27 31.56
N ARG A 208 8.43 31.10 31.86
CA ARG A 208 9.29 31.99 32.68
C ARG A 208 9.02 33.50 32.49
N PRO A 209 9.15 34.32 33.54
CA PRO A 209 8.86 35.75 33.44
C PRO A 209 9.81 36.42 32.43
N TYR A 210 9.21 37.10 31.46
CA TYR A 210 9.92 37.91 30.46
C TYR A 210 10.74 38.98 31.21
N LYS A 211 12.08 38.97 31.06
CA LYS A 211 12.93 40.07 31.55
C LYS A 211 12.42 41.35 30.89
N LYS A 212 12.10 42.37 31.71
CA LYS A 212 11.74 43.72 31.23
C LYS A 212 12.84 44.20 30.27
N PHE A 213 12.49 44.38 29.00
CA PHE A 213 13.39 44.92 27.99
C PHE A 213 13.63 46.40 28.30
N ASP A 214 14.89 46.78 28.45
CA ASP A 214 15.27 48.17 28.73
C ASP A 214 15.05 49.03 27.49
N LYS A 215 13.99 49.84 27.51
CA LYS A 215 13.58 50.69 26.38
C LYS A 215 14.41 51.97 26.28
N SER A 216 15.33 52.24 27.22
CA SER A 216 16.13 53.48 27.22
C SER A 216 17.00 53.66 25.97
N LYS A 217 17.32 52.59 25.24
CA LYS A 217 18.05 52.62 23.97
C LYS A 217 17.16 52.54 22.73
N VAL A 218 15.86 52.39 22.91
CA VAL A 218 14.89 52.30 21.80
C VAL A 218 14.54 53.72 21.35
N LYS A 219 14.80 54.02 20.08
CA LYS A 219 14.44 55.28 19.43
C LYS A 219 13.08 55.14 18.74
N CYS A 220 12.14 56.01 19.06
CA CYS A 220 10.83 56.06 18.44
C CYS A 220 10.96 56.52 16.98
N PHE A 221 10.37 55.79 16.04
CA PHE A 221 10.39 56.16 14.62
C PHE A 221 9.42 57.32 14.28
N ASN A 222 8.44 57.61 15.14
CA ASN A 222 7.47 58.68 14.90
C ASN A 222 7.94 60.05 15.45
N CYS A 223 8.54 60.11 16.64
CA CYS A 223 9.00 61.36 17.24
C CYS A 223 10.53 61.44 17.46
N VAL A 224 11.28 60.39 17.10
CA VAL A 224 12.76 60.37 17.12
C VAL A 224 13.35 60.41 18.55
N GLU A 225 12.53 60.50 19.59
CA GLU A 225 12.93 60.43 21.00
C GLU A 225 13.18 58.99 21.48
N TYR A 226 14.00 58.84 22.53
CA TYR A 226 14.35 57.54 23.11
C TYR A 226 13.45 57.18 24.29
N GLY A 227 13.30 55.89 24.58
CA GLY A 227 12.60 55.39 25.78
C GLY A 227 11.24 54.74 25.53
N HIS A 228 10.72 54.79 24.30
CA HIS A 228 9.43 54.18 23.94
C HIS A 228 9.41 53.70 22.48
N PHE A 229 8.49 52.79 22.17
CA PHE A 229 8.25 52.34 20.79
C PHE A 229 7.31 53.29 20.05
N ALA A 230 7.37 53.32 18.72
CA ALA A 230 6.50 54.18 17.90
C ALA A 230 4.99 53.96 18.14
N SER A 231 4.61 52.74 18.53
CA SER A 231 3.25 52.37 18.93
C SER A 231 2.78 53.01 20.24
N GLU A 232 3.70 53.44 21.10
CA GLU A 232 3.44 54.06 22.41
C GLU A 232 3.64 55.59 22.36
N CYS A 233 3.84 56.16 21.17
CA CYS A 233 4.12 57.58 20.97
C CYS A 233 2.84 58.43 21.09
N THR A 234 2.80 59.31 22.07
CA THR A 234 1.66 60.22 22.35
C THR A 234 1.63 61.45 21.44
N GLN A 235 2.69 61.70 20.68
CA GLN A 235 2.80 62.84 19.76
C GLN A 235 2.23 62.54 18.37
N PHE A 236 1.72 61.32 18.12
CA PHE A 236 1.14 60.96 16.84
C PHE A 236 -0.26 61.58 16.65
N GLN A 237 -0.35 62.69 15.91
CA GLN A 237 -1.63 63.24 15.47
C GLN A 237 -2.20 62.35 14.34
N LYS A 238 -3.36 61.72 14.60
CA LYS A 238 -4.11 60.92 13.63
C LYS A 238 -4.71 61.83 12.55
N GLU A 239 -4.26 61.71 11.30
CA GLU A 239 -5.00 62.27 10.16
C GLU A 239 -6.28 61.47 9.89
N LYS A 240 -7.41 62.18 10.02
CA LYS A 240 -8.78 62.00 9.53
C LYS A 240 -9.22 60.61 9.05
N ALA A 241 -10.16 60.02 9.81
CA ALA A 241 -11.10 59.03 9.30
C ALA A 241 -12.04 59.68 8.27
N TYR A 242 -12.11 59.11 7.07
CA TYR A 242 -13.15 59.43 6.08
C TYR A 242 -14.44 58.73 6.53
N VAL A 243 -15.43 59.52 6.93
CA VAL A 243 -16.81 59.08 7.14
C VAL A 243 -17.46 59.04 5.76
N VAL A 244 -17.87 57.87 5.28
CA VAL A 244 -18.81 57.76 4.17
C VAL A 244 -20.19 57.93 4.76
N GLU A 245 -20.83 59.06 4.50
CA GLU A 245 -22.28 59.21 4.68
C GLU A 245 -22.96 58.31 3.63
N VAL A 246 -23.73 57.34 4.10
CA VAL A 246 -24.64 56.57 3.25
C VAL A 246 -25.94 57.36 3.23
N GLU A 247 -26.23 58.01 2.10
CA GLU A 247 -27.56 58.54 1.83
C GLU A 247 -28.49 57.35 1.53
N ASP A 248 -29.46 57.15 2.43
CA ASP A 248 -30.69 56.41 2.19
C ASP A 248 -31.41 57.03 0.98
N ASP A 249 -31.73 56.24 -0.04
CA ASP A 249 -32.95 56.45 -0.83
C ASP A 249 -33.45 55.16 -1.50
N GLU A 250 -34.61 54.74 -0.99
CA GLU A 250 -35.76 54.09 -1.62
C GLU A 250 -35.94 52.56 -1.69
N PRO A 251 -37.18 52.08 -1.42
CA PRO A 251 -37.47 50.71 -1.03
C PRO A 251 -37.97 49.82 -2.17
N ALA A 252 -37.85 48.50 -1.94
CA ALA A 252 -38.39 47.45 -2.79
C ALA A 252 -39.90 47.59 -3.04
N LEU A 253 -40.29 47.57 -4.32
CA LEU A 253 -41.68 47.38 -4.77
C LEU A 253 -41.78 46.07 -5.57
N LEU A 254 -42.45 45.07 -4.97
CA LEU A 254 -42.96 43.87 -5.64
C LEU A 254 -44.28 44.21 -6.34
N MET A 255 -44.45 43.82 -7.60
CA MET A 255 -45.77 43.47 -8.16
C MET A 255 -45.64 42.39 -9.25
N LEU A 256 -46.28 41.25 -8.97
CA LEU A 256 -46.73 40.22 -9.91
C LEU A 256 -48.09 40.63 -10.48
N GLU A 257 -48.33 40.37 -11.77
CA GLU A 257 -49.58 39.89 -12.41
C GLU A 257 -49.31 39.77 -13.92
N ALA A 258 -49.30 38.57 -14.52
CA ALA A 258 -50.42 37.73 -14.97
C ALA A 258 -51.04 38.16 -16.31
N SER A 259 -51.11 37.18 -17.23
CA SER A 259 -51.90 37.05 -18.47
C SER A 259 -51.72 38.06 -19.62
N GLU A 260 -51.21 37.58 -20.75
CA GLU A 260 -51.96 37.34 -22.01
C GLU A 260 -50.98 37.00 -23.15
N LEU A 261 -51.02 35.75 -23.64
CA LEU A 261 -50.63 35.43 -25.02
C LEU A 261 -51.87 34.90 -25.71
N MET A 262 -52.31 35.70 -26.67
CA MET A 262 -53.24 35.38 -27.74
C MET A 262 -52.58 34.39 -28.72
#